data_AF-A0A257N542-F1
#
_entry.id   AF-A0A257N542-F1
#
_cell.length_a   1.000
_cell.length_b   1.000
_cell.length_c   1.000
_cell.angle_alpha   90.00
_cell.angle_beta   90.00
_cell.angle_gamma   90.00
#
_symmetry.space_group_name_H-M   'P 1'
#
loop_
_entity.id
_entity.type
_entity.pdbx_description
1 polymer ?
#
loop_
_entity_poly.entity_id
_entity_poly.type
_entity_poly.pdbx_seq_one_letter_code
_entity_poly.pdbx_strand_id
1 'polypeptide(L)'
;MNVHLQPISFKKYSLTLIYSFFIMAIIAWCMEFYFERLYGDLTRIGNFPEHSFGWKSDQPAVLPENFKDYPMAEADILVIGDSFSVSRVWQSKLIADGLKVGTMTWQELRTDEALRADLGEALRAAGFKGRYVIIESIERLFQGRMKALSSSREPIVKHELILNSAFPMYPLVKRERVTFSKLNGADWGVKALYNTLKLSLNLPEKYLKSGAVQAVNFDGCQLFSHRLCHYAIFVDGDFKKETFNSIDNVLTVNKSLQTVGIQPIWLIVPDKATVYLGYGQLTKYPYQNIWQSFAQHPELIAPDLGSVFIEKSRTIKDFYMPNDTHLSTNGFLYLGEFMTHGFHNLQANQANPFSP
;
A
#
# COMPACT_ATOMS: atom_id res chain seq x y z
N MET A 1 61.52 13.34 -22.46
CA MET A 1 60.47 13.29 -23.50
C MET A 1 59.61 14.53 -23.36
N ASN A 2 59.77 15.50 -24.26
CA ASN A 2 58.90 16.68 -24.30
C ASN A 2 57.62 16.32 -25.05
N VAL A 3 56.51 16.13 -24.32
CA VAL A 3 55.20 15.94 -24.94
C VAL A 3 54.73 17.29 -25.47
N HIS A 4 54.91 17.53 -26.77
CA HIS A 4 54.32 18.68 -27.46
C HIS A 4 52.81 18.48 -27.54
N LEU A 5 52.06 19.06 -26.60
CA LEU A 5 50.61 19.18 -26.72
C LEU A 5 50.31 20.28 -27.75
N GLN A 6 49.82 19.89 -28.92
CA GLN A 6 49.31 20.86 -29.88
C GLN A 6 48.04 21.53 -29.32
N PRO A 7 47.91 22.87 -29.45
CA PRO A 7 46.72 23.56 -28.96
C PRO A 7 45.48 23.07 -29.71
N ILE A 8 44.50 22.56 -28.97
CA ILE A 8 43.20 22.15 -29.53
C ILE A 8 42.50 23.42 -30.00
N SER A 9 42.10 23.47 -31.27
CA SER A 9 41.32 24.61 -31.77
C SER A 9 39.98 24.68 -31.06
N PHE A 10 39.49 25.89 -30.77
CA PHE A 10 38.21 26.11 -30.11
C PHE A 10 37.07 25.30 -30.75
N LYS A 11 37.03 25.23 -32.09
CA LYS A 11 36.07 24.42 -32.85
C LYS A 11 36.15 22.92 -32.52
N LYS A 12 37.36 22.34 -32.47
CA LYS A 12 37.54 20.91 -32.13
C LYS A 12 37.10 20.65 -30.70
N TYR A 13 37.49 21.52 -29.77
CA TYR A 13 37.08 21.43 -28.37
C TYR A 13 35.55 21.48 -28.21
N SER A 14 34.89 22.47 -28.80
CA SER A 14 33.43 22.61 -28.75
C SER A 14 32.70 21.42 -29.38
N LEU A 15 33.18 20.92 -30.53
CA LEU A 15 32.59 19.73 -31.17
C LEU A 15 32.73 18.50 -30.29
N THR A 16 33.89 18.26 -29.67
CA THR A 16 34.08 17.14 -28.75
C THR A 16 33.09 17.21 -27.59
N LEU A 17 32.92 18.38 -26.97
CA LEU A 17 31.93 18.54 -25.90
C LEU A 17 30.50 18.28 -26.39
N ILE A 18 30.10 18.85 -27.52
CA ILE A 18 28.75 18.66 -28.09
C ILE A 18 28.50 17.17 -28.37
N TYR A 19 29.45 16.46 -28.98
CA TYR A 19 29.31 15.03 -29.23
C TYR A 19 29.21 14.23 -27.93
N SER A 20 30.03 14.53 -26.93
CA SER A 20 29.95 13.87 -25.63
C SER A 20 28.59 14.10 -24.95
N PHE A 21 28.09 15.34 -24.93
CA PHE A 21 26.77 15.64 -24.37
C PHE A 21 25.64 14.97 -25.16
N PHE A 22 25.74 14.94 -26.49
CA PHE A 22 24.75 14.30 -27.35
C PHE A 22 24.72 12.78 -27.13
N ILE A 23 25.88 12.13 -27.02
CA ILE A 23 25.97 10.70 -26.70
C ILE A 23 25.39 10.42 -25.32
N MET A 24 25.73 11.22 -24.30
CA MET A 24 25.16 11.06 -22.96
C MET A 24 23.63 11.23 -22.97
N ALA A 25 23.11 12.19 -23.73
CA ALA A 25 21.67 12.39 -23.89
C ALA A 25 21.01 11.18 -24.57
N ILE A 26 21.62 10.61 -25.62
CA ILE A 26 21.12 9.38 -26.26
C ILE A 26 21.14 8.20 -25.29
N ILE A 27 22.21 8.01 -24.52
CA ILE A 27 22.30 6.92 -23.53
C ILE A 27 21.21 7.09 -22.47
N ALA A 28 21.06 8.29 -21.91
CA ALA A 28 20.00 8.59 -20.96
C ALA A 28 18.62 8.29 -21.55
N TRP A 29 18.39 8.65 -22.81
CA TRP A 29 17.14 8.40 -23.50
C TRP A 29 16.87 6.92 -23.75
N CYS A 30 17.88 6.15 -24.16
CA CYS A 30 17.78 4.69 -24.30
C CYS A 30 17.47 4.02 -22.95
N MET A 31 18.04 4.52 -21.84
CA MET A 31 17.73 4.00 -20.50
C MET A 31 16.27 4.21 -20.11
N GLU A 32 15.66 5.36 -20.44
CA GLU A 32 14.25 5.64 -20.15
C GLU A 32 13.31 4.67 -20.84
N PHE A 33 13.57 4.34 -22.10
CA PHE A 33 12.78 3.33 -22.82
C PHE A 33 13.03 1.92 -22.30
N TYR A 34 14.28 1.58 -21.99
CA TYR A 34 14.64 0.25 -21.52
C TYR A 34 14.07 -0.05 -20.14
N PHE A 35 14.15 0.90 -19.20
CA PHE A 35 13.69 0.67 -17.83
C PHE A 35 12.19 0.82 -17.63
N GLU A 36 11.46 1.28 -18.65
CA GLU A 36 10.04 1.60 -18.59
C GLU A 36 9.72 2.75 -17.60
N ARG A 37 8.50 3.28 -17.69
CA ARG A 37 8.03 4.38 -16.83
C ARG A 37 7.67 3.84 -15.46
N LEU A 38 8.14 4.46 -14.39
CA LEU A 38 7.77 4.10 -13.02
C LEU A 38 6.25 4.12 -12.80
N TYR A 39 5.73 3.00 -12.30
CA TYR A 39 4.33 2.87 -11.87
C TYR A 39 4.22 2.63 -10.37
N GLY A 40 4.98 1.67 -9.85
CA GLY A 40 4.94 1.29 -8.44
C GLY A 40 5.85 2.14 -7.57
N ASP A 41 5.49 2.28 -6.30
CA ASP A 41 6.29 3.01 -5.33
C ASP A 41 7.65 2.34 -5.03
N LEU A 42 7.74 1.01 -5.02
CA LEU A 42 8.99 0.29 -4.69
C LEU A 42 10.06 0.45 -5.79
N THR A 43 9.68 0.40 -7.07
CA THR A 43 10.63 0.65 -8.17
C THR A 43 11.12 2.10 -8.13
N ARG A 44 10.25 3.04 -7.77
CA ARG A 44 10.58 4.46 -7.62
C ARG A 44 11.53 4.72 -6.45
N ILE A 45 11.16 4.35 -5.22
CA ILE A 45 11.94 4.66 -4.01
C ILE A 45 13.14 3.73 -3.81
N GLY A 46 13.11 2.54 -4.43
CA GLY A 46 14.20 1.57 -4.43
C GLY A 46 15.15 1.72 -5.61
N ASN A 47 14.83 2.56 -6.58
CA ASN A 47 15.56 2.66 -7.86
C ASN A 47 15.72 1.31 -8.55
N PHE A 48 14.71 0.43 -8.44
CA PHE A 48 14.70 -0.84 -9.14
C PHE A 48 14.04 -0.68 -10.51
N PRO A 49 14.56 -1.31 -11.58
CA PRO A 49 14.03 -1.13 -12.93
C PRO A 49 12.59 -1.64 -13.05
N GLU A 50 11.70 -0.77 -13.48
CA GLU A 50 10.29 -1.08 -13.69
C GLU A 50 10.09 -2.17 -14.75
N HIS A 51 10.90 -2.19 -15.80
CA HIS A 51 10.94 -3.27 -16.79
C HIS A 51 11.18 -4.68 -16.22
N SER A 52 11.86 -4.76 -15.07
CA SER A 52 12.16 -6.03 -14.40
C SER A 52 11.10 -6.39 -13.36
N PHE A 53 10.62 -5.40 -12.59
CA PHE A 53 9.76 -5.61 -11.41
C PHE A 53 8.31 -5.19 -11.59
N GLY A 54 7.95 -4.47 -12.65
CA GLY A 54 6.59 -4.09 -12.95
C GLY A 54 5.72 -5.26 -13.39
N TRP A 55 4.44 -5.21 -13.06
CA TRP A 55 3.48 -6.26 -13.41
C TRP A 55 3.33 -6.41 -14.92
N LYS A 56 3.12 -7.64 -15.39
CA LYS A 56 2.86 -7.92 -16.82
C LYS A 56 1.45 -8.40 -17.10
N SER A 57 0.78 -8.96 -16.09
CA SER A 57 -0.61 -9.37 -16.22
C SER A 57 -1.52 -8.16 -16.27
N ASP A 58 -2.50 -8.20 -17.17
CA ASP A 58 -3.59 -7.23 -17.17
C ASP A 58 -4.32 -7.28 -15.80
N GLN A 59 -4.64 -6.12 -15.27
CA GLN A 59 -5.43 -6.00 -14.05
C GLN A 59 -6.92 -5.95 -14.41
N PRO A 60 -7.82 -6.50 -13.58
CA PRO A 60 -9.25 -6.44 -13.84
C PRO A 60 -9.74 -4.99 -13.89
N ALA A 61 -10.66 -4.70 -14.81
CA ALA A 61 -11.33 -3.42 -14.84
C ALA A 61 -12.34 -3.32 -13.69
N VAL A 62 -12.47 -2.13 -13.12
CA VAL A 62 -13.50 -1.82 -12.12
C VAL A 62 -14.40 -0.74 -12.69
N LEU A 63 -15.71 -0.99 -12.62
CA LEU A 63 -16.71 -0.12 -13.21
C LEU A 63 -16.71 1.26 -12.52
N PRO A 64 -16.61 2.38 -13.27
CA PRO A 64 -16.54 3.72 -12.69
C PRO A 64 -17.69 4.08 -11.75
N GLU A 65 -18.90 3.58 -12.03
CA GLU A 65 -20.10 3.77 -11.23
C GLU A 65 -20.00 3.20 -9.80
N ASN A 66 -19.06 2.28 -9.57
CA ASN A 66 -18.82 1.66 -8.26
C ASN A 66 -17.79 2.44 -7.42
N PHE A 67 -17.21 3.54 -7.92
CA PHE A 67 -16.29 4.40 -7.17
C PHE A 67 -16.98 5.58 -6.45
N LYS A 68 -18.31 5.48 -6.27
CA LYS A 68 -19.08 6.47 -5.52
C LYS A 68 -18.55 6.58 -4.09
N ASP A 69 -18.60 7.78 -3.55
CA ASP A 69 -18.27 8.06 -2.16
C ASP A 69 -19.44 8.80 -1.55
N TYR A 70 -20.12 8.13 -0.64
CA TYR A 70 -21.33 8.65 -0.05
C TYR A 70 -20.96 9.62 1.09
N PRO A 71 -21.64 10.77 1.19
CA PRO A 71 -21.47 11.65 2.35
C PRO A 71 -21.73 10.87 3.65
N MET A 72 -21.00 11.21 4.72
CA MET A 72 -21.13 10.54 6.03
C MET A 72 -22.58 10.43 6.52
N ALA A 73 -23.40 11.45 6.26
CA ALA A 73 -24.80 11.48 6.67
C ALA A 73 -25.71 10.47 5.93
N GLU A 74 -25.25 9.97 4.78
CA GLU A 74 -25.96 9.01 3.92
C GLU A 74 -25.32 7.62 3.94
N ALA A 75 -24.11 7.49 4.47
CA ALA A 75 -23.36 6.24 4.49
C ALA A 75 -23.91 5.24 5.51
N ASP A 76 -24.04 3.98 5.08
CA ASP A 76 -24.34 2.84 5.94
C ASP A 76 -23.07 2.37 6.68
N ILE A 77 -21.95 2.50 5.98
CA ILE A 77 -20.59 2.11 6.40
C ILE A 77 -19.67 3.30 6.22
N LEU A 78 -18.96 3.68 7.28
CA LEU A 78 -17.87 4.64 7.20
C LEU A 78 -16.53 3.92 7.29
N VAL A 79 -15.67 4.10 6.29
CA VAL A 79 -14.28 3.62 6.29
C VAL A 79 -13.38 4.73 6.78
N ILE A 80 -12.63 4.47 7.84
CA ILE A 80 -11.49 5.28 8.28
C ILE A 80 -10.25 4.50 7.89
N GLY A 81 -9.58 4.90 6.81
CA GLY A 81 -8.53 4.08 6.20
C GLY A 81 -7.29 4.85 5.80
N ASP A 82 -6.24 4.12 5.42
CA ASP A 82 -5.02 4.71 4.88
C ASP A 82 -4.98 4.60 3.35
N SER A 83 -3.78 4.59 2.76
CA SER A 83 -3.61 4.52 1.32
C SER A 83 -4.24 3.26 0.68
N PHE A 84 -4.50 2.19 1.45
CA PHE A 84 -5.25 1.02 0.97
C PHE A 84 -6.74 1.32 0.75
N SER A 85 -7.28 2.39 1.35
CA SER A 85 -8.67 2.79 1.21
C SER A 85 -8.88 4.00 0.29
N VAL A 86 -7.83 4.80 0.03
CA VAL A 86 -7.90 6.04 -0.77
C VAL A 86 -8.41 5.81 -2.20
N SER A 87 -7.94 4.74 -2.86
CA SER A 87 -8.33 4.44 -4.25
C SER A 87 -9.75 3.90 -4.38
N ARG A 88 -10.39 3.51 -3.27
CA ARG A 88 -11.76 2.96 -3.20
C ARG A 88 -11.98 1.65 -3.95
N VAL A 89 -10.90 0.97 -4.36
CA VAL A 89 -11.01 -0.22 -5.22
C VAL A 89 -11.71 -1.37 -4.50
N TRP A 90 -11.38 -1.66 -3.23
CA TRP A 90 -12.05 -2.74 -2.51
C TRP A 90 -13.47 -2.35 -2.08
N GLN A 91 -13.70 -1.08 -1.74
CA GLN A 91 -15.02 -0.54 -1.43
C GLN A 91 -15.96 -0.60 -2.62
N SER A 92 -15.44 -0.59 -3.85
CA SER A 92 -16.26 -0.73 -5.06
C SER A 92 -17.11 -2.01 -5.07
N LYS A 93 -16.66 -3.08 -4.41
CA LYS A 93 -17.44 -4.33 -4.26
C LYS A 93 -18.64 -4.15 -3.33
N LEU A 94 -18.45 -3.45 -2.21
CA LEU A 94 -19.53 -3.12 -1.28
C LEU A 94 -20.57 -2.23 -1.96
N ILE A 95 -20.12 -1.24 -2.75
CA ILE A 95 -21.01 -0.33 -3.49
C ILE A 95 -21.77 -1.08 -4.59
N ALA A 96 -21.11 -1.99 -5.30
CA ALA A 96 -21.76 -2.85 -6.30
C ALA A 96 -22.84 -3.75 -5.67
N ASP A 97 -22.67 -4.12 -4.40
CA ASP A 97 -23.64 -4.88 -3.60
C ASP A 97 -24.77 -4.00 -3.01
N GLY A 98 -24.74 -2.70 -3.29
CA GLY A 98 -25.79 -1.75 -2.90
C GLY A 98 -25.57 -1.06 -1.55
N LEU A 99 -24.43 -1.28 -0.89
CA LEU A 99 -24.08 -0.62 0.37
C LEU A 99 -23.58 0.81 0.11
N LYS A 100 -24.00 1.76 0.94
CA LYS A 100 -23.50 3.14 0.88
C LYS A 100 -22.25 3.28 1.72
N VAL A 101 -21.10 3.42 1.06
CA VAL A 101 -19.80 3.56 1.72
C VAL A 101 -19.31 5.00 1.62
N GLY A 102 -19.00 5.59 2.77
CA GLY A 102 -18.23 6.83 2.85
C GLY A 102 -16.81 6.52 3.29
N THR A 103 -15.80 7.16 2.70
CA THR A 103 -14.39 6.92 3.04
C THR A 103 -13.70 8.19 3.50
N MET A 104 -13.15 8.16 4.71
CA MET A 104 -12.26 9.19 5.22
C MET A 104 -10.88 8.61 5.55
N THR A 105 -9.87 9.46 5.45
CA THR A 105 -8.49 9.09 5.74
C THR A 105 -8.11 9.42 7.17
N TRP A 106 -7.09 8.74 7.68
CA TRP A 106 -6.50 9.07 8.99
C TRP A 106 -6.02 10.53 9.10
N GLN A 107 -5.56 11.12 8.00
CA GLN A 107 -5.14 12.53 7.95
C GLN A 107 -6.34 13.49 8.04
N GLU A 108 -7.47 13.13 7.43
CA GLU A 108 -8.70 13.95 7.49
C GLU A 108 -9.32 13.97 8.87
N LEU A 109 -9.18 12.88 9.63
CA LEU A 109 -9.52 12.91 11.06
C LEU A 109 -8.65 13.91 11.84
N ARG A 110 -7.60 14.48 11.22
CA ARG A 110 -6.55 15.30 11.87
C ARG A 110 -5.98 14.61 13.10
N THR A 111 -6.06 13.29 13.09
CA THR A 111 -5.50 12.40 14.07
C THR A 111 -4.16 11.92 13.53
N ASP A 112 -3.29 12.85 13.15
CA ASP A 112 -1.93 12.52 12.75
C ASP A 112 -1.21 11.73 13.87
N GLU A 113 -1.80 11.71 15.07
CA GLU A 113 -1.33 10.99 16.25
C GLU A 113 -2.39 10.08 16.93
N ALA A 114 -3.71 10.19 16.77
CA ALA A 114 -4.63 9.38 17.62
C ALA A 114 -6.13 9.37 17.27
N LEU A 115 -6.78 8.20 17.01
CA LEU A 115 -8.22 8.06 17.35
C LEU A 115 -8.46 8.45 18.81
N ARG A 116 -9.49 9.24 19.04
CA ARG A 116 -9.79 9.73 20.38
C ARG A 116 -10.91 8.88 21.00
N ALA A 117 -10.94 8.82 22.32
CA ALA A 117 -11.94 8.04 23.05
C ALA A 117 -13.38 8.58 22.86
N ASP A 118 -13.55 9.76 22.27
CA ASP A 118 -14.82 10.39 21.92
C ASP A 118 -15.23 10.20 20.44
N LEU A 119 -14.50 9.36 19.68
CA LEU A 119 -14.73 9.16 18.24
C LEU A 119 -16.19 8.84 17.91
N GLY A 120 -16.84 7.97 18.68
CA GLY A 120 -18.23 7.62 18.44
C GLY A 120 -19.17 8.83 18.53
N GLU A 121 -19.06 9.61 19.59
CA GLU A 121 -19.87 10.82 19.80
C GLU A 121 -19.61 11.85 18.71
N ALA A 122 -18.34 12.04 18.33
CA ALA A 122 -17.95 12.95 17.28
C ALA A 122 -18.55 12.57 15.91
N LEU A 123 -18.53 11.28 15.55
CA LEU A 123 -19.15 10.78 14.33
C LEU A 123 -20.67 11.01 14.32
N ARG A 124 -21.35 10.73 15.43
CA ARG A 124 -22.79 11.01 15.55
C ARG A 124 -23.09 12.51 15.45
N ALA A 125 -22.30 13.36 16.10
CA ALA A 125 -22.45 14.82 16.05
C ALA A 125 -22.17 15.41 14.64
N ALA A 126 -21.28 14.76 13.88
CA ALA A 126 -21.01 15.06 12.47
C ALA A 126 -22.11 14.55 11.52
N GLY A 127 -23.04 13.74 12.01
CA GLY A 127 -24.23 13.30 11.28
C GLY A 127 -24.16 11.87 10.75
N PHE A 128 -23.16 11.07 11.13
CA PHE A 128 -23.11 9.66 10.75
C PHE A 128 -24.31 8.90 11.34
N LYS A 129 -25.15 8.36 10.46
CA LYS A 129 -26.35 7.58 10.83
C LYS A 129 -26.17 6.08 10.64
N GLY A 130 -25.11 5.65 9.95
CA GLY A 130 -24.82 4.25 9.71
C GLY A 130 -24.54 3.45 10.98
N ARG A 131 -24.46 2.13 10.81
CA ARG A 131 -24.24 1.16 11.90
C ARG A 131 -22.79 0.72 12.00
N TYR A 132 -22.03 0.75 10.91
CA TYR A 132 -20.70 0.15 10.87
C TYR A 132 -19.61 1.17 10.60
N VAL A 133 -18.51 1.08 11.34
CA VAL A 133 -17.28 1.81 11.05
C VAL A 133 -16.17 0.79 10.82
N ILE A 134 -15.55 0.83 9.65
CA ILE A 134 -14.36 0.04 9.34
C ILE A 134 -13.14 0.92 9.67
N ILE A 135 -12.31 0.45 10.59
CA ILE A 135 -11.04 1.07 10.92
C ILE A 135 -9.96 0.26 10.21
N GLU A 136 -9.45 0.81 9.11
CA GLU A 136 -8.49 0.15 8.23
C GLU A 136 -7.08 0.73 8.42
N SER A 137 -6.08 -0.15 8.52
CA SER A 137 -4.68 0.25 8.54
C SER A 137 -3.79 -0.85 8.02
N ILE A 138 -2.72 -0.47 7.32
CA ILE A 138 -1.60 -1.37 7.05
C ILE A 138 -0.88 -1.77 8.34
N GLU A 139 -0.50 -3.04 8.41
CA GLU A 139 0.10 -3.71 9.57
C GLU A 139 1.26 -2.92 10.18
N ARG A 140 2.26 -2.52 9.38
CA ARG A 140 3.45 -1.80 9.88
C ARG A 140 3.17 -0.46 10.54
N LEU A 141 2.02 0.18 10.25
CA LEU A 141 1.66 1.47 10.84
C LEU A 141 0.72 1.33 12.03
N PHE A 142 0.03 0.19 12.16
CA PHE A 142 -1.06 0.04 13.12
C PHE A 142 -0.63 0.27 14.57
N GLN A 143 0.47 -0.36 15.00
CA GLN A 143 0.99 -0.20 16.35
C GLN A 143 1.35 1.26 16.67
N GLY A 144 1.99 1.97 15.73
CA GLY A 144 2.32 3.39 15.90
C GLY A 144 1.07 4.26 16.04
N ARG A 145 0.06 4.04 15.19
CA ARG A 145 -1.24 4.72 15.27
C ARG A 145 -1.93 4.45 16.60
N MET A 146 -1.90 3.20 17.08
CA MET A 146 -2.57 2.83 18.32
C MET A 146 -1.83 3.36 19.56
N LYS A 147 -0.50 3.43 19.56
CA LYS A 147 0.27 4.00 20.68
C LYS A 147 -0.05 5.47 20.91
N ALA A 148 -0.10 6.24 19.83
CA ALA A 148 -0.26 7.67 19.92
C ALA A 148 -1.69 8.08 20.37
N LEU A 149 -2.68 7.16 20.32
CA LEU A 149 -3.98 7.25 21.02
C LEU A 149 -3.87 7.70 22.47
N SER A 150 -2.86 7.20 23.19
CA SER A 150 -2.70 7.50 24.62
C SER A 150 -2.24 8.94 24.92
N SER A 151 -1.81 9.67 23.89
CA SER A 151 -1.17 10.99 24.01
C SER A 151 -2.11 12.17 23.72
N SER A 152 -3.29 11.94 23.13
CA SER A 152 -4.23 13.01 22.76
C SER A 152 -5.25 13.31 23.86
N ARG A 153 -5.42 14.60 24.21
CA ARG A 153 -6.32 15.08 25.28
C ARG A 153 -7.38 16.08 24.83
N GLU A 154 -7.34 16.55 23.58
CA GLU A 154 -8.28 17.56 23.07
C GLU A 154 -9.48 16.90 22.37
N PRO A 155 -10.71 17.40 22.55
CA PRO A 155 -11.94 16.80 21.99
C PRO A 155 -12.04 17.00 20.47
N ILE A 156 -12.67 16.06 19.75
CA ILE A 156 -12.89 16.18 18.29
C ILE A 156 -13.85 17.33 18.00
N VAL A 157 -13.42 18.34 17.24
CA VAL A 157 -14.30 19.44 16.85
C VAL A 157 -15.04 19.08 15.56
N LYS A 158 -16.36 19.32 15.52
CA LYS A 158 -17.23 18.95 14.39
C LYS A 158 -16.76 19.37 12.99
N HIS A 159 -16.07 20.52 12.88
CA HIS A 159 -15.54 21.01 11.59
C HIS A 159 -14.29 20.26 11.12
N GLU A 160 -13.71 19.38 11.93
CA GLU A 160 -12.56 18.53 11.58
C GLU A 160 -12.99 17.27 10.83
N LEU A 161 -14.28 16.91 10.87
CA LEU A 161 -14.84 15.73 10.21
C LEU A 161 -15.40 16.04 8.81
N ILE A 162 -14.73 16.92 8.05
CA ILE A 162 -15.09 17.21 6.66
C ILE A 162 -14.48 16.13 5.78
N LEU A 163 -15.32 15.30 5.17
CA LEU A 163 -14.89 14.43 4.07
C LEU A 163 -14.45 15.32 2.91
N ASN A 164 -13.16 15.29 2.58
CA ASN A 164 -12.73 15.77 1.27
C ASN A 164 -12.85 14.58 0.33
N SER A 165 -13.72 14.67 -0.67
CA SER A 165 -13.78 13.65 -1.70
C SER A 165 -12.46 13.68 -2.47
N ALA A 166 -11.51 12.82 -2.10
CA ALA A 166 -10.37 12.53 -2.97
C ALA A 166 -10.96 12.06 -4.31
N PHE A 167 -10.47 12.62 -5.42
CA PHE A 167 -10.88 12.17 -6.74
C PHE A 167 -10.63 10.66 -6.84
N PRO A 168 -11.60 9.87 -7.34
CA PRO A 168 -11.43 8.44 -7.45
C PRO A 168 -10.22 8.15 -8.34
N MET A 169 -9.24 7.44 -7.78
CA MET A 169 -8.08 7.00 -8.54
C MET A 169 -8.41 5.64 -9.17
N TYR A 170 -8.81 5.67 -10.44
CA TYR A 170 -9.12 4.44 -11.17
C TYR A 170 -7.87 3.58 -11.37
N PRO A 171 -7.91 2.29 -11.04
CA PRO A 171 -6.78 1.39 -11.25
C PRO A 171 -6.51 1.21 -12.74
N LEU A 172 -5.24 1.11 -13.10
CA LEU A 172 -4.83 0.85 -14.48
C LEU A 172 -5.04 -0.63 -14.83
N VAL A 173 -5.80 -0.89 -15.88
CA VAL A 173 -5.94 -2.23 -16.48
C VAL A 173 -4.62 -2.69 -17.11
N LYS A 174 -3.90 -1.77 -17.76
CA LYS A 174 -2.63 -2.01 -18.45
C LYS A 174 -1.61 -0.93 -18.11
N ARG A 175 -0.33 -1.32 -18.04
CA ARG A 175 0.76 -0.33 -18.01
C ARG A 175 0.85 0.36 -19.37
N GLU A 176 0.80 1.69 -19.36
CA GLU A 176 1.06 2.49 -20.55
C GLU A 176 2.55 2.35 -20.95
N ARG A 177 2.83 2.41 -22.25
CA ARG A 177 4.21 2.50 -22.73
C ARG A 177 4.79 3.88 -22.40
N VAL A 178 6.12 3.97 -22.30
CA VAL A 178 6.84 5.23 -22.09
C VAL A 178 6.45 6.24 -23.17
N THR A 179 6.13 7.46 -22.76
CA THR A 179 5.92 8.60 -23.66
C THR A 179 6.91 9.72 -23.32
N PHE A 180 7.23 10.56 -24.31
CA PHE A 180 8.19 11.65 -24.18
C PHE A 180 7.87 12.69 -23.10
N SER A 181 6.63 12.71 -22.61
CA SER A 181 6.16 13.68 -21.63
C SER A 181 6.50 13.33 -20.18
N LYS A 182 6.93 12.09 -19.90
CA LYS A 182 7.11 11.56 -18.55
C LYS A 182 8.35 10.67 -18.45
N LEU A 183 9.51 11.30 -18.34
CA LEU A 183 10.81 10.66 -18.11
C LEU A 183 11.06 10.47 -16.62
N ASN A 184 11.77 9.41 -16.22
CA ASN A 184 12.08 9.11 -14.82
C ASN A 184 13.25 9.96 -14.29
N GLY A 185 14.13 10.42 -15.17
CA GLY A 185 15.37 11.14 -14.86
C GLY A 185 16.61 10.28 -15.07
N ALA A 186 17.66 10.88 -15.63
CA ALA A 186 18.92 10.18 -15.92
C ALA A 186 19.61 9.64 -14.66
N ASP A 187 19.49 10.34 -13.52
CA ASP A 187 20.07 9.90 -12.25
C ASP A 187 19.40 8.62 -11.73
N TRP A 188 18.07 8.53 -11.87
CA TRP A 188 17.32 7.32 -11.56
C TRP A 188 17.74 6.18 -12.50
N GLY A 189 17.87 6.45 -13.80
CA GLY A 189 18.32 5.46 -14.79
C GLY A 189 19.69 4.85 -14.48
N VAL A 190 20.66 5.66 -14.05
CA VAL A 190 21.98 5.18 -13.63
C VAL A 190 21.88 4.29 -12.38
N LYS A 191 21.07 4.68 -11.38
CA LYS A 191 20.84 3.85 -10.17
C LYS A 191 20.14 2.53 -10.51
N ALA A 192 19.17 2.55 -11.41
CA ALA A 192 18.47 1.37 -11.89
C ALA A 192 19.40 0.41 -12.64
N LEU A 193 20.30 0.94 -13.48
CA LEU A 193 21.34 0.15 -14.14
C LEU A 193 22.29 -0.50 -13.13
N TYR A 194 22.76 0.27 -12.15
CA TYR A 194 23.62 -0.24 -11.09
C TYR A 194 22.96 -1.38 -10.30
N ASN A 195 21.69 -1.20 -9.90
CA ASN A 195 20.92 -2.25 -9.22
C ASN A 195 20.71 -3.48 -10.11
N THR A 196 20.45 -3.30 -11.41
CA THR A 196 20.32 -4.39 -12.39
C THR A 196 21.60 -5.22 -12.46
N LEU A 197 22.76 -4.56 -12.56
CA LEU A 197 24.06 -5.23 -12.58
C LEU A 197 24.31 -6.00 -11.28
N LYS A 198 24.04 -5.40 -10.12
CA LYS A 198 24.18 -6.09 -8.82
C LYS A 198 23.34 -7.36 -8.72
N LEU A 199 22.08 -7.30 -9.14
CA LEU A 199 21.20 -8.47 -9.14
C LEU A 199 21.70 -9.56 -10.10
N SER A 200 22.27 -9.18 -11.25
CA SER A 200 22.84 -10.13 -12.21
C SER A 200 24.09 -10.85 -11.72
N LEU A 201 24.83 -10.24 -10.79
CA LEU A 201 26.05 -10.79 -10.22
C LEU A 201 25.80 -11.85 -9.14
N ASN A 202 24.54 -12.10 -8.75
CA ASN A 202 24.14 -13.09 -7.73
C ASN A 202 25.04 -13.05 -6.49
N LEU A 203 25.27 -11.85 -5.96
CA LEU A 203 26.10 -11.65 -4.78
C LEU A 203 25.58 -12.51 -3.61
N PRO A 204 26.46 -12.99 -2.71
CA PRO A 204 26.09 -13.91 -1.63
C PRO A 204 25.17 -13.27 -0.56
N GLU A 205 24.79 -12.01 -0.72
CA GLU A 205 23.88 -11.32 0.18
C GLU A 205 22.47 -11.92 0.09
N LYS A 206 21.82 -12.09 1.25
CA LYS A 206 20.45 -12.63 1.34
C LYS A 206 19.41 -11.72 0.65
N TYR A 207 19.72 -10.43 0.54
CA TYR A 207 18.91 -9.43 -0.15
C TYR A 207 19.80 -8.29 -0.62
N LEU A 208 19.37 -7.59 -1.67
CA LEU A 208 19.97 -6.33 -2.12
C LEU A 208 19.13 -5.16 -1.61
N LYS A 209 19.73 -4.28 -0.80
CA LYS A 209 19.08 -3.05 -0.35
C LYS A 209 19.40 -1.88 -1.29
N SER A 210 18.38 -1.12 -1.66
CA SER A 210 18.53 0.14 -2.37
C SER A 210 17.42 1.11 -1.96
N GLY A 211 17.79 2.32 -1.54
CA GLY A 211 16.86 3.26 -0.93
C GLY A 211 16.09 2.65 0.25
N ALA A 212 14.78 2.78 0.22
CA ALA A 212 13.87 2.21 1.22
C ALA A 212 13.32 0.83 0.82
N VAL A 213 14.00 0.09 -0.06
CA VAL A 213 13.52 -1.19 -0.60
C VAL A 213 14.59 -2.28 -0.47
N GLN A 214 14.14 -3.50 -0.18
CA GLN A 214 14.96 -4.71 -0.18
C GLN A 214 14.47 -5.65 -1.28
N ALA A 215 15.36 -6.03 -2.20
CA ALA A 215 15.14 -7.11 -3.17
C ALA A 215 15.64 -8.43 -2.56
N VAL A 216 14.72 -9.35 -2.28
CA VAL A 216 14.99 -10.63 -1.63
C VAL A 216 14.93 -11.73 -2.69
N ASN A 217 15.90 -12.66 -2.66
CA ASN A 217 15.82 -13.87 -3.49
C ASN A 217 14.60 -14.70 -3.07
N PHE A 218 13.69 -14.91 -4.00
CA PHE A 218 12.35 -15.39 -3.74
C PHE A 218 11.82 -16.14 -4.96
N ASP A 219 11.42 -17.40 -4.82
CA ASP A 219 10.82 -18.17 -5.93
C ASP A 219 9.36 -17.74 -6.16
N GLY A 220 9.20 -16.57 -6.76
CA GLY A 220 7.92 -15.89 -6.90
C GLY A 220 7.28 -16.00 -8.28
N CYS A 221 7.81 -16.78 -9.22
CA CYS A 221 7.33 -16.78 -10.61
C CYS A 221 5.89 -17.28 -10.80
N GLN A 222 5.38 -18.07 -9.85
CA GLN A 222 3.96 -18.43 -9.80
C GLN A 222 3.09 -17.32 -9.20
N LEU A 223 3.67 -16.52 -8.29
CA LEU A 223 2.96 -15.53 -7.47
C LEU A 223 2.94 -14.15 -8.11
N PHE A 224 3.98 -13.80 -8.87
CA PHE A 224 4.14 -12.50 -9.52
C PHE A 224 4.35 -12.65 -11.02
N SER A 225 3.89 -11.66 -11.79
CA SER A 225 3.99 -11.63 -13.25
C SER A 225 5.19 -10.86 -13.79
N HIS A 226 5.96 -10.20 -12.93
CA HIS A 226 7.13 -9.42 -13.37
C HIS A 226 8.23 -10.32 -13.93
N ARG A 227 9.17 -9.70 -14.67
CA ARG A 227 10.20 -10.44 -15.42
C ARG A 227 11.21 -11.12 -14.49
N LEU A 228 11.63 -10.42 -13.44
CA LEU A 228 12.66 -10.89 -12.51
C LEU A 228 12.02 -11.57 -11.29
N CYS A 229 11.14 -12.53 -11.56
CA CYS A 229 10.27 -13.16 -10.55
C CYS A 229 10.97 -14.10 -9.57
N HIS A 230 12.26 -14.37 -9.76
CA HIS A 230 13.14 -15.00 -8.76
C HIS A 230 13.62 -14.01 -7.67
N TYR A 231 13.19 -12.76 -7.76
CA TYR A 231 13.33 -11.76 -6.72
C TYR A 231 11.99 -11.11 -6.45
N ALA A 232 11.72 -10.80 -5.19
CA ALA A 232 10.61 -9.95 -4.78
C ALA A 232 11.15 -8.72 -4.05
N ILE A 233 10.53 -7.57 -4.29
CA ILE A 233 10.88 -6.32 -3.62
C ILE A 233 9.86 -5.96 -2.54
N PHE A 234 10.36 -5.52 -1.40
CA PHE A 234 9.61 -5.17 -0.20
C PHE A 234 10.11 -3.83 0.35
N VAL A 235 9.22 -3.06 0.98
CA VAL A 235 9.64 -1.83 1.65
C VAL A 235 10.40 -2.18 2.93
N ASP A 236 11.46 -1.43 3.22
CA ASP A 236 12.33 -1.62 4.39
C ASP A 236 11.57 -1.51 5.72
N GLY A 237 10.43 -0.81 5.71
CA GLY A 237 9.53 -0.68 6.86
C GLY A 237 8.91 -2.02 7.28
N ASP A 238 8.68 -2.95 6.35
CA ASP A 238 8.09 -4.27 6.64
C ASP A 238 9.00 -5.09 7.58
N PHE A 239 10.30 -4.81 7.62
CA PHE A 239 11.28 -5.52 8.43
C PHE A 239 11.59 -4.84 9.77
N LYS A 240 11.04 -3.64 10.01
CA LYS A 240 11.31 -2.80 11.19
C LYS A 240 10.12 -2.65 12.12
N LYS A 241 9.13 -3.53 11.98
CA LYS A 241 7.92 -3.51 12.81
C LYS A 241 8.23 -3.65 14.29
N GLU A 242 7.48 -2.93 15.09
CA GLU A 242 7.42 -3.10 16.53
C GLU A 242 6.46 -4.21 16.91
N THR A 243 6.68 -4.82 18.08
CA THR A 243 5.71 -5.74 18.68
C THR A 243 4.41 -5.00 18.98
N PHE A 244 3.27 -5.56 18.56
CA PHE A 244 1.96 -5.02 18.88
C PHE A 244 1.66 -5.20 20.38
N ASN A 245 1.39 -4.10 21.07
CA ASN A 245 1.07 -4.11 22.51
C ASN A 245 0.04 -3.05 22.92
N SER A 246 -0.68 -2.46 21.97
CA SER A 246 -1.63 -1.37 22.20
C SER A 246 -3.09 -1.83 22.16
N ILE A 247 -3.37 -3.06 22.62
CA ILE A 247 -4.71 -3.65 22.62
C ILE A 247 -5.70 -2.87 23.47
N ASP A 248 -5.28 -2.32 24.62
CA ASP A 248 -6.15 -1.51 25.49
C ASP A 248 -6.69 -0.26 24.77
N ASN A 249 -5.89 0.32 23.88
CA ASN A 249 -6.31 1.49 23.10
C ASN A 249 -7.32 1.08 22.02
N VAL A 250 -7.15 -0.09 21.39
CA VAL A 250 -8.13 -0.69 20.48
C VAL A 250 -9.46 -0.91 21.20
N LEU A 251 -9.43 -1.53 22.39
CA LEU A 251 -10.62 -1.77 23.21
C LEU A 251 -11.32 -0.48 23.63
N THR A 252 -10.55 0.56 23.96
CA THR A 252 -11.07 1.88 24.32
C THR A 252 -11.86 2.50 23.17
N VAL A 253 -11.28 2.53 21.97
CA VAL A 253 -11.95 3.03 20.75
C VAL A 253 -13.17 2.15 20.42
N ASN A 254 -13.02 0.82 20.54
CA ASN A 254 -14.10 -0.11 20.27
C ASN A 254 -15.33 0.18 21.15
N LYS A 255 -15.11 0.35 22.46
CA LYS A 255 -16.15 0.67 23.43
C LYS A 255 -16.78 2.04 23.20
N SER A 256 -15.98 3.05 22.85
CA SER A 256 -16.46 4.40 22.51
C SER A 256 -17.51 4.35 21.39
N LEU A 257 -17.18 3.68 20.29
CA LEU A 257 -18.08 3.52 19.15
C LEU A 257 -19.34 2.71 19.53
N GLN A 258 -19.18 1.62 20.28
CA GLN A 258 -20.31 0.80 20.72
C GLN A 258 -21.29 1.55 21.64
N THR A 259 -20.80 2.47 22.47
CA THR A 259 -21.64 3.27 23.39
C THR A 259 -22.66 4.13 22.64
N VAL A 260 -22.36 4.52 21.41
CA VAL A 260 -23.26 5.28 20.53
C VAL A 260 -23.93 4.41 19.45
N GLY A 261 -23.94 3.09 19.65
CA GLY A 261 -24.58 2.11 18.75
C GLY A 261 -23.87 1.93 17.41
N ILE A 262 -22.58 2.24 17.32
CA ILE A 262 -21.74 1.95 16.15
C ILE A 262 -20.98 0.65 16.40
N GLN A 263 -21.02 -0.28 15.44
CA GLN A 263 -20.25 -1.52 15.45
C GLN A 263 -18.92 -1.32 14.71
N PRO A 264 -17.77 -1.36 15.41
CA PRO A 264 -16.46 -1.25 14.78
C PRO A 264 -16.06 -2.58 14.14
N ILE A 265 -15.37 -2.48 13.00
CA ILE A 265 -14.69 -3.60 12.34
C ILE A 265 -13.23 -3.19 12.12
N TRP A 266 -12.31 -3.92 12.72
CA TRP A 266 -10.87 -3.64 12.65
C TRP A 266 -10.26 -4.41 11.47
N LEU A 267 -9.96 -3.67 10.40
CA LEU A 267 -9.47 -4.23 9.15
C LEU A 267 -7.98 -3.96 9.00
N ILE A 268 -7.15 -4.83 9.57
CA ILE A 268 -5.70 -4.68 9.48
C ILE A 268 -5.23 -5.40 8.22
N VAL A 269 -4.64 -4.68 7.27
CA VAL A 269 -4.09 -5.27 6.06
C VAL A 269 -2.66 -5.73 6.34
N PRO A 270 -2.27 -6.99 6.08
CA PRO A 270 -0.90 -7.44 6.30
C PRO A 270 0.09 -6.74 5.37
N ASP A 271 1.34 -6.62 5.81
CA ASP A 271 2.40 -6.16 4.91
C ASP A 271 2.69 -7.19 3.82
N LYS A 272 3.18 -6.71 2.68
CA LYS A 272 3.63 -7.58 1.58
C LYS A 272 4.66 -8.60 2.07
N ALA A 273 5.64 -8.20 2.90
CA ALA A 273 6.60 -9.15 3.44
C ALA A 273 5.93 -10.22 4.33
N THR A 274 4.94 -9.85 5.15
CA THR A 274 4.20 -10.82 5.97
C THR A 274 3.51 -11.88 5.11
N VAL A 275 2.88 -11.46 4.02
CA VAL A 275 2.15 -12.36 3.12
C VAL A 275 3.07 -13.35 2.40
N TYR A 276 4.21 -12.88 1.88
CA TYR A 276 5.08 -13.71 1.03
C TYR A 276 6.24 -14.39 1.76
N LEU A 277 6.76 -13.78 2.83
CA LEU A 277 7.89 -14.30 3.61
C LEU A 277 7.43 -14.92 4.95
N GLY A 278 6.19 -14.65 5.36
CA GLY A 278 5.65 -15.10 6.64
C GLY A 278 6.00 -14.16 7.80
N TYR A 279 5.41 -14.43 8.96
CA TYR A 279 5.58 -13.61 10.15
C TYR A 279 7.01 -13.65 10.67
N GLY A 280 7.61 -12.47 10.87
CA GLY A 280 8.92 -12.33 11.52
C GLY A 280 10.12 -12.77 10.68
N GLN A 281 9.93 -13.24 9.44
CA GLN A 281 11.06 -13.60 8.60
C GLN A 281 11.82 -12.32 8.19
N LEU A 282 13.14 -12.30 8.43
CA LEU A 282 14.01 -11.14 8.19
C LEU A 282 13.73 -9.90 9.03
N THR A 283 12.77 -9.95 9.98
CA THR A 283 12.50 -8.80 10.84
C THR A 283 13.64 -8.59 11.83
N LYS A 284 13.92 -7.33 12.14
CA LYS A 284 14.98 -6.96 13.10
C LYS A 284 14.60 -7.27 14.54
N TYR A 285 13.30 -7.28 14.86
CA TYR A 285 12.78 -7.45 16.21
C TYR A 285 11.81 -8.64 16.29
N PRO A 286 11.66 -9.26 17.48
CA PRO A 286 10.60 -10.24 17.74
C PRO A 286 9.22 -9.63 17.47
N TYR A 287 8.45 -10.30 16.62
CA TYR A 287 7.14 -9.82 16.18
C TYR A 287 6.04 -10.63 16.87
N GLN A 288 5.13 -9.95 17.55
CA GLN A 288 3.87 -10.53 18.01
C GLN A 288 2.80 -10.20 16.98
N ASN A 289 2.10 -11.23 16.53
CA ASN A 289 1.06 -11.16 15.52
C ASN A 289 -0.15 -10.39 16.08
N ILE A 290 -0.56 -9.32 15.38
CA ILE A 290 -1.72 -8.47 15.74
C ILE A 290 -2.99 -9.31 15.84
N TRP A 291 -3.24 -10.19 14.88
CA TRP A 291 -4.43 -11.05 14.84
C TRP A 291 -4.44 -12.08 15.97
N GLN A 292 -3.28 -12.58 16.41
CA GLN A 292 -3.21 -13.44 17.61
C GLN A 292 -3.61 -12.67 18.87
N SER A 293 -3.24 -11.40 18.98
CA SER A 293 -3.71 -10.55 20.08
C SER A 293 -5.22 -10.33 19.97
N PHE A 294 -5.73 -10.00 18.79
CA PHE A 294 -7.17 -9.77 18.59
C PHE A 294 -8.02 -11.01 18.86
N ALA A 295 -7.54 -12.20 18.52
CA ALA A 295 -8.24 -13.46 18.79
C ALA A 295 -8.49 -13.73 20.29
N GLN A 296 -7.77 -13.05 21.19
CA GLN A 296 -7.98 -13.14 22.64
C GLN A 296 -9.14 -12.25 23.14
N HIS A 297 -9.72 -11.42 22.26
CA HIS A 297 -10.74 -10.42 22.59
C HIS A 297 -12.01 -10.66 21.75
N PRO A 298 -12.93 -11.53 22.20
CA PRO A 298 -14.15 -11.86 21.45
C PRO A 298 -15.10 -10.69 21.22
N GLU A 299 -14.94 -9.58 21.96
CA GLU A 299 -15.66 -8.32 21.77
C GLU A 299 -15.22 -7.54 20.52
N LEU A 300 -14.09 -7.89 19.90
CA LEU A 300 -13.57 -7.27 18.70
C LEU A 300 -14.05 -8.04 17.45
N ILE A 301 -14.58 -7.29 16.48
CA ILE A 301 -14.77 -7.82 15.13
C ILE A 301 -13.53 -7.45 14.33
N ALA A 302 -12.62 -8.41 14.20
CA ALA A 302 -11.34 -8.20 13.52
C ALA A 302 -10.94 -9.44 12.71
N PRO A 303 -11.18 -9.45 11.39
CA PRO A 303 -10.86 -10.59 10.55
C PRO A 303 -9.35 -10.90 10.52
N ASP A 304 -8.97 -12.18 10.53
CA ASP A 304 -7.58 -12.61 10.36
C ASP A 304 -7.13 -12.50 8.89
N LEU A 305 -7.02 -11.27 8.41
CA LEU A 305 -6.52 -10.99 7.06
C LEU A 305 -5.10 -11.50 6.85
N GLY A 306 -4.30 -11.64 7.90
CA GLY A 306 -2.96 -12.20 7.81
C GLY A 306 -2.98 -13.63 7.26
N SER A 307 -3.74 -14.52 7.91
CA SER A 307 -3.90 -15.90 7.44
C SER A 307 -4.61 -15.97 6.08
N VAL A 308 -5.67 -15.18 5.90
CA VAL A 308 -6.46 -15.17 4.66
C VAL A 308 -5.60 -14.72 3.46
N PHE A 309 -4.79 -13.67 3.61
CA PHE A 309 -3.97 -13.15 2.50
C PHE A 309 -2.79 -14.07 2.20
N ILE A 310 -2.18 -14.71 3.22
CA ILE A 310 -1.15 -15.74 3.01
C ILE A 310 -1.72 -16.88 2.16
N GLU A 311 -2.93 -17.35 2.43
CA GLU A 311 -3.58 -18.40 1.64
C GLU A 311 -3.85 -17.93 0.21
N LYS A 312 -4.54 -16.80 0.05
CA LYS A 312 -5.04 -16.35 -1.25
C LYS A 312 -3.97 -15.80 -2.17
N SER A 313 -2.87 -15.27 -1.62
CA SER A 313 -1.72 -14.86 -2.42
C SER A 313 -1.10 -16.00 -3.21
N ARG A 314 -1.34 -17.26 -2.82
CA ARG A 314 -0.86 -18.46 -3.53
C ARG A 314 -1.71 -18.84 -4.73
N THR A 315 -2.95 -18.37 -4.79
CA THR A 315 -3.90 -18.70 -5.87
C THR A 315 -4.19 -17.50 -6.77
N ILE A 316 -4.03 -16.28 -6.26
CA ILE A 316 -4.23 -15.04 -7.01
C ILE A 316 -2.85 -14.48 -7.40
N LYS A 317 -2.54 -14.58 -8.69
CA LYS A 317 -1.31 -13.99 -9.23
C LYS A 317 -1.35 -12.45 -9.12
N ASP A 318 -0.21 -11.88 -8.76
CA ASP A 318 -0.04 -10.48 -8.42
C ASP A 318 -1.00 -10.05 -7.30
N PHE A 319 -1.23 -10.85 -6.26
CA PHE A 319 -2.13 -10.43 -5.16
C PHE A 319 -1.73 -9.07 -4.55
N TYR A 320 -0.43 -8.88 -4.25
CA TYR A 320 0.18 -7.54 -4.21
C TYR A 320 0.77 -7.20 -5.56
N MET A 321 0.80 -5.90 -5.88
CA MET A 321 1.55 -5.44 -7.04
C MET A 321 3.04 -5.81 -6.87
N PRO A 322 3.66 -6.45 -7.87
CA PRO A 322 5.08 -6.81 -7.85
C PRO A 322 6.03 -5.65 -7.49
N ASN A 323 5.75 -4.45 -7.99
CA ASN A 323 6.54 -3.24 -7.86
C ASN A 323 5.98 -2.21 -6.86
N ASP A 324 4.92 -2.54 -6.11
CA ASP A 324 4.29 -1.62 -5.18
C ASP A 324 4.16 -2.22 -3.76
N THR A 325 3.96 -1.36 -2.77
CA THR A 325 3.59 -1.74 -1.41
C THR A 325 2.12 -2.13 -1.25
N HIS A 326 1.25 -1.74 -2.19
CA HIS A 326 -0.19 -2.00 -2.14
C HIS A 326 -0.60 -3.32 -2.81
N LEU A 327 -1.83 -3.72 -2.52
CA LEU A 327 -2.53 -4.76 -3.28
C LEU A 327 -2.61 -4.37 -4.76
N SER A 328 -2.63 -5.38 -5.63
CA SER A 328 -3.08 -5.15 -7.00
C SER A 328 -4.59 -4.97 -7.04
N THR A 329 -5.13 -4.70 -8.23
CA THR A 329 -6.58 -4.67 -8.39
C THR A 329 -7.19 -6.04 -8.09
N ASN A 330 -6.53 -7.14 -8.43
CA ASN A 330 -6.98 -8.49 -8.02
C ASN A 330 -7.05 -8.62 -6.49
N GLY A 331 -6.00 -8.17 -5.78
CA GLY A 331 -5.97 -8.23 -4.32
C GLY A 331 -7.04 -7.36 -3.67
N PHE A 332 -7.23 -6.13 -4.15
CA PHE A 332 -8.28 -5.25 -3.64
C PHE A 332 -9.69 -5.78 -3.91
N LEU A 333 -9.95 -6.35 -5.09
CA LEU A 333 -11.26 -6.93 -5.38
C LEU A 333 -11.56 -8.14 -4.51
N TYR A 334 -10.55 -8.98 -4.23
CA TYR A 334 -10.69 -10.08 -3.28
C TYR A 334 -11.02 -9.56 -1.87
N LEU A 335 -10.30 -8.54 -1.37
CA LEU A 335 -10.60 -7.91 -0.09
C LEU A 335 -12.05 -7.38 -0.06
N GLY A 336 -12.50 -6.75 -1.13
CA GLY A 336 -13.87 -6.26 -1.26
C GLY A 336 -14.92 -7.38 -1.21
N GLU A 337 -14.67 -8.49 -1.89
CA GLU A 337 -15.55 -9.68 -1.86
C GLU A 337 -15.60 -10.30 -0.47
N PHE A 338 -14.44 -10.47 0.16
CA PHE A 338 -14.33 -10.96 1.53
C PHE A 338 -15.12 -10.09 2.52
N MET A 339 -15.00 -8.77 2.41
CA MET A 339 -15.76 -7.85 3.25
C MET A 339 -17.26 -7.90 2.96
N THR A 340 -17.65 -7.97 1.69
CA THR A 340 -19.07 -8.05 1.28
C THR A 340 -19.73 -9.28 1.87
N HIS A 341 -19.09 -10.45 1.74
CA HIS A 341 -19.55 -11.70 2.34
C HIS A 341 -19.69 -11.56 3.87
N GLY A 342 -18.68 -10.96 4.52
CA GLY A 342 -18.74 -10.78 5.97
C GLY A 342 -19.85 -9.84 6.44
N PHE A 343 -20.18 -8.81 5.66
CA PHE A 343 -21.33 -7.95 5.96
C PHE A 343 -22.67 -8.68 5.83
N HIS A 344 -22.83 -9.54 4.81
CA HIS A 344 -24.04 -10.37 4.70
C HIS A 344 -24.19 -11.28 5.93
N ASN A 345 -23.10 -11.90 6.37
CA ASN A 345 -23.11 -12.74 7.56
C ASN A 345 -23.39 -11.95 8.86
N LEU A 346 -22.86 -10.73 8.98
CA LEU A 346 -23.17 -9.82 10.09
C LEU A 346 -24.65 -9.46 10.12
N GLN A 347 -25.24 -9.13 8.97
CA GLN A 347 -26.66 -8.81 8.87
C GLN A 347 -27.54 -10.03 9.18
N ALA A 348 -27.07 -11.23 8.88
CA ALA A 348 -27.68 -12.50 9.25
C ALA A 348 -27.41 -12.94 10.69
N ASN A 349 -26.70 -12.15 11.51
CA ASN A 349 -26.31 -12.45 12.89
C ASN A 349 -25.54 -13.78 13.04
N GLN A 350 -24.68 -14.13 12.09
CA GLN A 350 -23.81 -15.29 12.23
C GLN A 350 -22.68 -15.04 13.24
N ALA A 351 -22.28 -16.09 13.97
CA ALA A 351 -21.30 -15.98 15.05
C ALA A 351 -19.88 -15.59 14.56
N ASN A 352 -19.49 -16.04 13.36
CA ASN A 352 -18.17 -15.77 12.77
C ASN A 352 -18.34 -15.16 11.37
N PRO A 353 -18.68 -13.87 11.28
CA PRO A 353 -19.11 -13.28 10.02
C PRO A 353 -18.00 -13.26 8.96
N PHE A 354 -16.73 -13.15 9.36
CA PHE A 354 -15.59 -13.04 8.46
C PHE A 354 -14.72 -14.30 8.42
N SER A 355 -15.33 -15.48 8.54
CA SER A 355 -14.63 -16.73 8.25
C SER A 355 -14.43 -16.91 6.74
N PRO A 356 -13.26 -17.40 6.29
CA PRO A 356 -12.95 -17.59 4.87
C PRO A 356 -13.76 -18.69 4.18
#